data_AF-A0A952MX04-F1
#
_entry.id   AF-A0A952MX04-F1
#
_cell.length_a   1.000
_cell.length_b   1.000
_cell.length_c   1.000
_cell.angle_alpha   90.00
_cell.angle_beta   90.00
_cell.angle_gamma   90.00
#
_symmetry.space_group_name_H-M   'P 1'
#
loop_
_entity.id
_entity.type
_entity.pdbx_description
1 polymer ?
#
loop_
_entity_poly.entity_id
_entity_poly.type
_entity_poly.pdbx_seq_one_letter_code
_entity_poly.pdbx_strand_id
1 'polypeptide(L)'
;MSTCSSGKRSYNNDAIAVEALIEAHVQFDYGKRSGPVAVYQCDECGQFHLTSRGSMNPKLEQYLRDGTMEKLRNASRWSAKWK
;
A
#
# COMPACT_ATOMS: atom_id res chain seq x y z
N MET A 1 -17.61 -0.09 11.56
CA MET A 1 -16.22 0.07 11.12
C MET A 1 -15.64 1.23 11.91
N SER A 2 -14.60 1.00 12.71
CA SER A 2 -13.97 2.05 13.52
C SER A 2 -13.34 3.09 12.60
N THR A 3 -14.04 4.20 12.40
CA THR A 3 -13.56 5.35 11.63
C THR A 3 -12.46 6.03 12.44
N CYS A 4 -11.23 6.06 11.92
CA CYS A 4 -10.18 6.89 12.49
C CYS A 4 -10.54 8.37 12.25
N SER A 5 -10.34 9.22 13.25
CA SER A 5 -10.43 10.69 13.19
C SER A 5 -9.65 11.28 12.00
N SER A 6 -8.54 10.65 11.62
CA SER A 6 -7.70 11.07 10.49
C SER A 6 -8.35 10.90 9.12
N GLY A 7 -9.48 10.17 9.03
CA GLY A 7 -10.14 9.83 7.77
C GLY A 7 -9.36 8.86 6.87
N LYS A 8 -8.20 8.37 7.33
CA LYS A 8 -7.39 7.39 6.59
C LYS A 8 -8.06 6.03 6.60
N ARG A 9 -7.85 5.26 5.53
CA ARG A 9 -8.24 3.85 5.47
C ARG A 9 -7.55 3.06 6.58
N SER A 10 -8.33 2.32 7.35
CA SER A 10 -7.89 1.49 8.48
C SER A 10 -7.83 0.02 8.07
N TYR A 11 -6.82 -0.69 8.56
CA TYR A 11 -6.65 -2.12 8.33
C TYR A 11 -6.49 -2.87 9.66
N ASN A 12 -7.10 -4.04 9.77
CA ASN A 12 -7.24 -4.77 11.04
C ASN A 12 -5.92 -5.37 11.55
N ASN A 13 -4.95 -5.60 10.67
CA ASN A 13 -3.63 -6.10 11.03
C ASN A 13 -2.58 -5.60 10.02
N ASP A 14 -1.30 -5.75 10.41
CA ASP A 14 -0.16 -5.33 9.61
C ASP A 14 -0.12 -6.01 8.23
N ALA A 15 -0.37 -7.32 8.17
CA ALA A 15 -0.31 -8.08 6.92
C ALA A 15 -1.28 -7.54 5.86
N ILE A 16 -2.53 -7.28 6.24
CA ILE A 16 -3.54 -6.69 5.35
C ILE A 16 -3.13 -5.26 4.93
N ALA A 17 -2.57 -4.48 5.86
CA ALA A 17 -2.10 -3.13 5.54
C ALA A 17 -0.93 -3.15 4.55
N VAL A 18 -0.01 -4.10 4.69
CA VAL A 18 1.12 -4.28 3.77
C VAL A 18 0.63 -4.75 2.40
N GLU A 19 -0.34 -5.65 2.33
CA GLU A 19 -0.97 -6.01 1.05
C GLU A 19 -1.64 -4.82 0.38
N ALA A 20 -2.40 -4.03 1.15
CA ALA A 20 -3.02 -2.81 0.64
C ALA A 20 -1.98 -1.76 0.21
N LEU A 21 -0.81 -1.70 0.87
CA LEU A 21 0.32 -0.86 0.44
C LEU A 21 0.79 -1.26 -0.97
N ILE A 22 1.01 -2.57 -1.20
CA ILE A 22 1.40 -3.09 -2.51
C ILE A 22 0.31 -2.82 -3.54
N GLU A 23 -0.95 -3.13 -3.23
CA GLU A 23 -2.08 -2.91 -4.12
C GLU A 23 -2.19 -1.44 -4.53
N ALA A 24 -2.01 -0.50 -3.60
CA ALA A 24 -2.00 0.92 -3.90
C ALA A 24 -0.91 1.27 -4.94
N HIS A 25 0.30 0.70 -4.82
CA HIS A 25 1.36 0.89 -5.82
C HIS A 25 1.13 0.19 -7.16
N VAL A 26 0.25 -0.81 -7.19
CA VAL A 26 -0.19 -1.47 -8.43
C VAL A 26 -1.25 -0.64 -9.14
N GLN A 27 -2.23 -0.12 -8.39
CA GLN A 27 -3.38 0.61 -8.94
C GLN A 27 -3.03 2.05 -9.33
N PHE A 28 -2.18 2.71 -8.54
CA PHE A 28 -1.83 4.11 -8.74
C PHE A 28 -0.40 4.25 -9.24
N ASP A 29 -0.22 5.13 -10.24
CA ASP A 29 1.11 5.46 -10.75
C ASP A 29 1.78 6.49 -9.86
N TYR A 30 2.24 6.03 -8.70
CA TYR A 30 3.06 6.85 -7.82
C TYR A 30 4.44 7.06 -8.46
N GLY A 31 4.80 8.32 -8.73
CA GLY A 31 6.16 8.71 -9.11
C GLY A 31 7.17 8.48 -7.97
N LYS A 32 8.48 8.58 -8.28
CA LYS A 32 9.64 8.27 -7.42
C LYS A 32 9.62 8.82 -5.97
N ARG A 33 8.81 9.85 -5.68
CA ARG A 33 8.70 10.48 -4.36
C ARG A 33 7.25 10.71 -3.92
N SER A 34 6.32 9.93 -4.47
CA SER A 34 4.90 10.04 -4.15
C SER A 34 4.35 8.71 -3.65
N GLY A 35 3.23 8.77 -2.95
CA GLY A 35 2.55 7.60 -2.41
C GLY A 35 3.06 7.14 -1.04
N PRO A 36 2.36 6.18 -0.44
CA PRO A 36 2.75 5.58 0.83
C PRO A 36 3.98 4.68 0.65
N VAL A 37 4.89 4.67 1.61
CA VAL A 37 6.10 3.84 1.61
C VAL A 37 6.10 2.79 2.71
N ALA A 38 5.28 2.98 3.75
CA ALA A 38 5.25 2.13 4.92
C ALA A 38 3.85 2.01 5.53
N VAL A 39 3.75 1.16 6.55
CA VAL A 39 2.57 0.91 7.38
C VAL A 39 2.94 1.28 8.82
N TYR A 40 1.98 1.83 9.57
CA TYR A 40 2.13 2.07 11.01
C TYR A 40 0.83 1.73 11.75
N GLN A 41 0.93 1.35 13.02
CA GLN A 41 -0.21 1.23 13.91
C GLN A 41 -0.59 2.61 14.47
N CYS A 42 -1.86 2.95 14.41
CA CYS A 42 -2.38 4.23 14.87
C CYS A 42 -2.62 4.21 16.38
N ASP A 43 -2.09 5.20 17.10
CA ASP A 43 -2.32 5.34 18.54
C ASP A 43 -3.77 5.75 18.88
N GLU A 44 -4.47 6.41 17.95
CA GLU A 44 -5.84 6.89 18.19
C GLU A 44 -6.90 5.80 18.00
N CYS A 45 -6.76 4.97 16.96
CA CYS A 45 -7.77 3.96 16.62
C CYS A 45 -7.30 2.51 16.79
N GLY A 46 -6.01 2.29 17.10
CA GLY A 46 -5.39 0.97 17.24
C GLY A 46 -5.24 0.18 15.94
N GLN A 47 -5.72 0.69 14.81
CA GLN A 47 -5.66 0.03 13.50
C GLN A 47 -4.41 0.42 12.72
N PHE A 48 -4.13 -0.28 11.63
CA PHE A 48 -3.00 -0.01 10.75
C PHE A 48 -3.37 0.97 9.63
N HIS A 49 -2.45 1.86 9.29
CA HIS A 49 -2.60 2.85 8.23
C HIS A 49 -1.37 2.91 7.33
N LEU A 50 -1.59 3.34 6.08
CA LEU A 50 -0.50 3.65 5.16
C LEU A 50 0.10 5.02 5.48
N THR A 51 1.40 5.17 5.26
CA THR A 51 2.13 6.44 5.44
C THR A 51 3.20 6.62 4.37
N SER A 52 3.39 7.86 3.94
CA SER A 52 4.49 8.27 3.04
C SER A 52 5.77 8.65 3.80
N ARG A 53 5.77 8.52 5.14
CA ARG A 53 6.90 8.87 6.00
C ARG A 53 7.61 7.60 6.48
N GLY A 54 8.91 7.73 6.75
CA GLY A 54 9.74 6.67 7.32
C GLY A 54 10.45 5.81 6.27
N SER A 55 11.02 4.71 6.72
CA SER A 55 11.72 3.75 5.87
C SER A 55 10.73 2.93 5.04
N MET A 56 11.06 2.65 3.79
CA MET A 56 10.22 1.84 2.91
C MET A 56 10.00 0.45 3.50
N ASN A 57 8.77 -0.06 3.41
CA ASN A 57 8.45 -1.41 3.84
C ASN A 57 9.31 -2.43 3.06
N PRO A 58 9.95 -3.40 3.72
CA PRO A 58 10.86 -4.35 3.06
C PRO A 58 10.22 -5.11 1.90
N LYS A 59 8.93 -5.45 1.99
CA LYS A 59 8.20 -6.16 0.93
C LYS A 59 7.99 -5.26 -0.29
N LEU A 60 7.63 -3.98 -0.07
CA LEU A 60 7.51 -2.99 -1.14
C LEU A 60 8.86 -2.77 -1.83
N GLU A 61 9.92 -2.61 -1.04
CA GLU A 61 11.27 -2.41 -1.55
C GLU A 61 11.75 -3.61 -2.36
N GLN A 62 11.50 -4.84 -1.88
CA GLN A 62 11.80 -6.06 -2.60
C GLN A 62 11.07 -6.10 -3.95
N TYR A 63 9.76 -5.85 -3.97
CA TYR A 63 8.96 -5.94 -5.20
C TYR A 63 9.32 -4.87 -6.23
N LEU A 64 9.78 -3.70 -5.78
CA LEU A 64 10.32 -2.67 -6.65
C LEU A 64 11.68 -3.07 -7.23
N ARG A 65 12.55 -3.68 -6.41
CA ARG A 65 13.89 -4.12 -6.84
C ARG A 65 13.87 -5.29 -7.82
N ASP A 66 13.02 -6.28 -7.58
CA ASP A 66 12.97 -7.52 -8.38
C ASP A 66 12.02 -7.44 -9.60
N GLY A 67 11.37 -6.29 -9.79
CA GLY A 67 10.42 -6.05 -10.88
C GLY A 67 9.05 -6.72 -10.70
N THR A 68 8.76 -7.33 -9.55
CA THR A 68 7.44 -7.91 -9.25
C THR A 68 6.35 -6.85 -9.31
N MET A 69 6.63 -5.61 -8.87
CA MET A 69 5.68 -4.50 -8.98
C MET A 69 5.21 -4.27 -10.43
N GLU A 70 6.12 -4.33 -11.40
CA GLU A 70 5.77 -4.12 -12.81
C GLU A 70 4.90 -5.27 -13.34
N LYS A 71 5.23 -6.51 -12.97
CA LYS A 71 4.42 -7.69 -13.33
C LYS A 71 2.99 -7.57 -12.78
N LEU A 72 2.84 -7.15 -11.53
CA LEU A 72 1.54 -6.94 -10.90
C LEU A 72 0.75 -5.80 -11.57
N ARG A 73 1.40 -4.68 -11.90
CA ARG A 73 0.78 -3.58 -12.67
C ARG A 73 0.26 -4.05 -14.02
N ASN A 74 1.07 -4.82 -14.74
CA ASN A 74 0.66 -5.39 -16.02
C ASN A 74 -0.53 -6.33 -15.84
N ALA A 75 -0.47 -7.28 -14.91
CA ALA A 75 -1.58 -8.18 -14.61
C ALA A 75 -2.88 -7.42 -14.27
N SER A 76 -2.80 -6.38 -13.43
CA SER A 76 -3.96 -5.54 -13.08
C SER A 76 -4.55 -4.82 -14.29
N ARG A 77 -3.71 -4.30 -15.20
CA ARG A 77 -4.18 -3.66 -16.45
C ARG A 77 -4.91 -4.65 -17.35
N TRP A 78 -4.41 -5.88 -17.45
CA TRP A 78 -5.09 -6.96 -18.16
C TRP A 78 -6.45 -7.25 -17.52
N SER A 79 -6.52 -7.46 -16.21
CA SER A 79 -7.78 -7.69 -15.51
C SER A 79 -8.79 -6.54 -15.67
N ALA A 80 -8.32 -5.30 -15.72
CA ALA A 80 -9.18 -4.14 -15.95
C ALA A 80 -9.72 -4.06 -17.39
N LYS A 81 -8.98 -4.56 -18.38
CA LYS A 81 -9.39 -4.58 -19.80
C LYS A 81 -10.52 -5.57 -20.08
N TRP A 82 -10.61 -6.65 -19.30
CA TRP A 82 -11.59 -7.72 -19.48
C TRP A 82 -12.74 -7.67 -18.46
N LYS A 83 -12.94 -6.50 -17.85
CA LYS A 83 -14.03 -6.19 -16.93
C LYS A 83 -15.06 -5.33 -17.63
#